data_AF-A0A2T2V1Z9-F1
#
_entry.id   AF-A0A2T2V1Z9-F1
#
_cell.length_a   1.000
_cell.length_b   1.000
_cell.length_c   1.000
_cell.angle_alpha   90.00
_cell.angle_beta   90.00
_cell.angle_gamma   90.00
#
_symmetry.space_group_name_H-M   'P 1'
#
loop_
_entity.id
_entity.type
_entity.pdbx_description
1 polymer ?
#
loop_
_entity_poly.entity_id
_entity_poly.type
_entity_poly.pdbx_seq_one_letter_code
_entity_poly.pdbx_strand_id
1 'polypeptide(L)'
;MFNLDASVDSKFQERDDGTTVFFPRGAFGSGYELPSPEKAEQARGLVRRYLRLVIGLGALGGGAAGVLGALVAHGPAGVGAVAAAVMVPLMGGVWGVHEYRLRRFTEDLPVADESFSTRAAFCRQARAESWARLWIQEAGALGFVALGAWLLFAVEGVAWIGALNVAFFGLCAAVFAAQIGAKARPRRFS
;
A
#
# COMPACT_ATOMS: atom_id res chain seq x y z
N MET A 1 1.04 -1.56 18.28
CA MET A 1 0.42 -0.42 17.57
C MET A 1 1.12 -0.29 16.22
N PHE A 2 0.42 -0.43 15.09
CA PHE A 2 1.02 -0.30 13.76
C PHE A 2 1.53 1.14 13.56
N ASN A 3 2.86 1.33 13.48
CA ASN A 3 3.44 2.63 13.19
C ASN A 3 3.33 2.90 11.67
N LEU A 4 2.49 3.88 11.32
CA LEU A 4 2.22 4.29 9.94
C LEU A 4 3.07 5.48 9.51
N ASP A 5 3.87 6.04 10.42
CA ASP A 5 4.56 7.32 10.20
C ASP A 5 5.56 7.19 9.07
N ALA A 6 6.33 6.10 9.01
CA ALA A 6 7.21 5.80 7.87
C ALA A 6 6.48 5.78 6.51
N SER A 7 5.27 5.22 6.47
CA SER A 7 4.46 5.16 5.25
C SER A 7 3.87 6.53 4.90
N VAL A 8 3.47 7.32 5.89
CA VAL A 8 2.98 8.69 5.71
C VAL A 8 4.12 9.59 5.22
N ASP A 9 5.24 9.60 5.92
CA ASP A 9 6.41 10.46 5.66
C ASP A 9 7.07 10.14 4.32
N SER A 10 6.94 8.91 3.82
CA SER A 10 7.43 8.56 2.47
C SER A 10 6.76 9.37 1.35
N LYS A 11 5.61 9.99 1.60
CA LYS A 11 4.89 10.87 0.66
C LYS A 11 5.33 12.33 0.73
N PHE A 12 6.23 12.67 1.64
CA PHE A 12 6.71 14.03 1.84
C PHE A 12 8.20 14.11 1.51
N GLN A 13 8.62 15.23 0.98
CA GLN A 13 10.03 15.53 0.74
C GLN A 13 10.28 16.96 1.18
N GLU A 14 11.23 17.14 2.08
CA GLU A 14 11.75 18.47 2.42
C GLU A 14 12.80 18.86 1.37
N ARG A 15 12.72 20.12 0.90
CA ARG A 15 13.70 20.74 0.02
C ARG A 15 14.75 21.49 0.83
N ASP A 16 15.87 21.81 0.17
CA ASP A 16 16.98 22.55 0.77
C ASP A 16 16.59 23.98 1.18
N ASP A 17 15.52 24.54 0.60
CA ASP A 17 14.94 25.83 0.96
C ASP A 17 13.97 25.76 2.17
N GLY A 18 13.80 24.57 2.76
CA GLY A 18 12.88 24.32 3.88
C GLY A 18 11.42 24.12 3.48
N THR A 19 11.09 24.18 2.18
CA THR A 19 9.73 23.88 1.71
C THR A 19 9.45 22.38 1.74
N THR A 20 8.21 22.00 2.02
CA THR A 20 7.78 20.59 2.01
C THR A 20 6.95 20.32 0.77
N VAL A 21 7.35 19.33 -0.03
CA VAL A 21 6.60 18.85 -1.20
C VAL A 21 5.85 17.57 -0.84
N PHE A 22 4.56 17.54 -1.15
CA PHE A 22 3.66 16.43 -0.90
C PHE A 22 3.29 15.68 -2.17
N PHE A 23 3.50 14.37 -2.18
CA PHE A 23 3.23 13.47 -3.31
C PHE A 23 2.08 12.51 -2.98
N PRO A 24 0.81 12.93 -3.16
CA PRO A 24 -0.36 12.14 -2.74
C PRO A 24 -0.40 10.76 -3.39
N ARG A 25 -0.07 10.68 -4.68
CA ARG A 25 -0.04 9.44 -5.48
C ARG A 25 1.36 8.84 -5.62
N GLY A 26 2.33 9.31 -4.84
CA GLY A 26 3.73 8.88 -4.94
C GLY A 26 4.27 9.09 -6.36
N ALA A 27 4.83 8.05 -6.95
CA ALA A 27 5.46 8.08 -8.27
C ALA A 27 4.53 8.42 -9.44
N PHE A 28 3.22 8.23 -9.30
CA PHE A 28 2.26 8.32 -10.40
C PHE A 28 1.49 9.65 -10.43
N GLY A 29 1.92 10.65 -9.66
CA GLY A 29 1.26 11.95 -9.64
C GLY A 29 2.19 13.09 -9.34
N SER A 30 1.69 14.29 -9.55
CA SER A 30 2.40 15.53 -9.29
C SER A 30 2.65 15.73 -7.79
N GLY A 31 3.78 16.35 -7.47
CA GLY A 31 4.02 16.91 -6.15
C GLY A 31 3.29 18.23 -5.97
N TYR A 32 2.92 18.56 -4.75
CA TYR A 32 2.31 19.84 -4.37
C TYR A 32 3.14 20.51 -3.30
N GLU A 33 3.45 21.77 -3.47
CA GLU A 33 4.19 22.55 -2.48
C GLU A 33 3.27 22.91 -1.32
N LEU A 34 3.75 22.67 -0.10
CA LEU A 34 3.01 23.00 1.11
C LEU A 34 3.54 24.31 1.67
N PRO A 35 2.72 25.37 1.70
CA PRO A 35 3.17 26.72 2.06
C PRO A 35 3.43 26.89 3.56
N SER A 36 2.99 25.94 4.39
CA SER A 36 3.18 26.01 5.84
C SER A 36 3.32 24.63 6.49
N PRO A 37 4.01 24.54 7.65
CA PRO A 37 4.06 23.32 8.46
C PRO A 37 2.68 22.81 8.88
N GLU A 38 1.73 23.71 9.10
CA GLU A 38 0.35 23.36 9.45
C GLU A 38 -0.35 22.60 8.31
N LYS A 39 -0.15 23.04 7.06
CA LYS A 39 -0.66 22.32 5.88
C LYS A 39 0.02 20.97 5.71
N ALA A 40 1.31 20.86 6.02
CA ALA A 40 2.01 19.57 6.05
C ALA A 40 1.40 18.61 7.06
N GLU A 41 1.09 19.07 8.28
CA GLU A 41 0.47 18.21 9.28
C GLU A 41 -0.98 17.82 8.91
N GLN A 42 -1.75 18.71 8.29
CA GLN A 42 -3.07 18.37 7.75
C GLN A 42 -2.99 17.29 6.67
N ALA A 43 -2.03 17.41 5.74
CA ALA A 43 -1.79 16.41 4.70
C ALA A 43 -1.39 15.06 5.31
N ARG A 44 -0.47 15.05 6.29
CA ARG A 44 -0.09 13.83 7.04
C ARG A 44 -1.31 13.20 7.70
N GLY A 45 -2.16 14.00 8.33
CA GLY A 45 -3.42 13.55 8.94
C GLY A 45 -4.37 12.87 7.95
N LEU A 46 -4.53 13.44 6.74
CA LEU A 46 -5.35 12.86 5.67
C LEU A 46 -4.83 11.49 5.23
N VAL A 47 -3.52 11.38 4.96
CA VAL A 47 -2.88 10.12 4.57
C VAL A 47 -2.98 9.10 5.69
N ARG A 48 -2.68 9.49 6.94
CA ARG A 48 -2.71 8.60 8.10
C ARG A 48 -4.11 8.02 8.32
N ARG A 49 -5.15 8.85 8.19
CA ARG A 49 -6.55 8.40 8.31
C ARG A 49 -6.91 7.39 7.22
N TYR A 50 -6.51 7.67 5.99
CA TYR A 50 -6.72 6.76 4.87
C TYR A 50 -6.00 5.42 5.06
N LEU A 51 -4.71 5.44 5.40
CA LEU A 51 -3.94 4.22 5.65
C LEU A 51 -4.54 3.38 6.79
N ARG A 52 -4.98 4.00 7.89
CA ARG A 52 -5.68 3.28 8.97
C ARG A 52 -6.96 2.62 8.48
N LEU A 53 -7.76 3.32 7.67
CA LEU A 53 -9.00 2.76 7.13
C LEU A 53 -8.71 1.61 6.19
N VAL A 54 -7.78 1.76 5.24
CA VAL A 54 -7.44 0.71 4.28
C VAL A 54 -6.80 -0.49 4.95
N ILE A 55 -5.89 -0.29 5.90
CA ILE A 55 -5.28 -1.41 6.64
C ILE A 55 -6.32 -2.09 7.53
N GLY A 56 -7.20 -1.32 8.19
CA GLY A 56 -8.27 -1.89 9.01
C GLY A 56 -9.26 -2.71 8.18
N LEU A 57 -9.75 -2.15 7.08
CA LEU A 57 -10.64 -2.83 6.14
C LEU A 57 -9.94 -3.98 5.42
N GLY A 58 -8.65 -3.86 5.11
CA GLY A 58 -7.84 -4.91 4.50
C GLY A 58 -7.53 -6.05 5.47
N ALA A 59 -7.35 -5.77 6.76
CA ALA A 59 -7.20 -6.80 7.79
C ALA A 59 -8.52 -7.53 8.04
N LEU A 60 -9.63 -6.80 8.14
CA LEU A 60 -10.98 -7.37 8.23
C LEU A 60 -11.34 -8.16 6.95
N GLY A 61 -11.02 -7.59 5.79
CA GLY A 61 -11.29 -8.15 4.48
C GLY A 61 -10.40 -9.33 4.12
N GLY A 62 -9.12 -9.32 4.52
CA GLY A 62 -8.17 -10.42 4.32
C GLY A 62 -8.46 -11.61 5.23
N GLY A 63 -8.82 -11.34 6.49
CA GLY A 63 -9.36 -12.38 7.39
C GLY A 63 -10.67 -12.96 6.85
N ALA A 64 -11.57 -12.11 6.37
CA ALA A 64 -12.80 -12.55 5.72
C ALA A 64 -12.52 -13.30 4.41
N ALA A 65 -11.56 -12.89 3.58
CA ALA A 65 -11.23 -13.54 2.31
C ALA A 65 -10.62 -14.94 2.50
N GLY A 66 -9.83 -15.15 3.56
CA GLY A 66 -9.37 -16.49 3.95
C GLY A 66 -10.53 -17.40 4.37
N VAL A 67 -11.46 -16.86 5.16
CA VAL A 67 -12.69 -17.56 5.60
C VAL A 67 -13.67 -17.78 4.42
N LEU A 68 -13.78 -16.81 3.51
CA LEU A 68 -14.63 -16.86 2.32
C LEU A 68 -14.06 -17.79 1.26
N GLY A 69 -12.73 -17.87 1.10
CA GLY A 69 -12.09 -18.86 0.25
C GLY A 69 -12.39 -20.28 0.74
N ALA A 70 -12.30 -20.50 2.06
CA ALA A 70 -12.69 -21.77 2.68
C ALA A 70 -14.21 -22.06 2.55
N LEU A 71 -15.07 -21.03 2.67
CA LEU A 71 -16.52 -21.15 2.50
C LEU A 71 -16.98 -21.21 1.04
N VAL A 72 -16.18 -20.76 0.07
CA VAL A 72 -16.46 -20.96 -1.36
C VAL A 72 -16.04 -22.37 -1.78
N ALA A 73 -14.98 -22.90 -1.17
CA ALA A 73 -14.57 -24.29 -1.39
C ALA A 73 -15.54 -25.32 -0.76
N HIS A 74 -16.20 -24.98 0.36
CA HIS A 74 -17.00 -25.94 1.13
C HIS A 74 -18.38 -25.44 1.61
N GLY A 75 -18.81 -24.24 1.22
CA GLY A 75 -20.08 -23.62 1.63
C GLY A 75 -20.99 -23.28 0.45
N PRO A 76 -22.25 -22.90 0.71
CA PRO A 76 -23.20 -22.62 -0.35
C PRO A 76 -22.73 -21.42 -1.19
N ALA A 77 -22.80 -21.57 -2.51
CA ALA A 77 -22.25 -20.67 -3.53
C ALA A 77 -22.57 -19.16 -3.38
N GLY A 78 -23.52 -18.79 -2.51
CA GLY A 78 -23.92 -17.40 -2.25
C GLY A 78 -23.03 -16.62 -1.28
N VAL A 79 -22.31 -17.26 -0.33
CA VAL A 79 -21.62 -16.52 0.74
C VAL A 79 -20.42 -15.72 0.22
N GLY A 80 -19.65 -16.31 -0.70
CA GLY A 80 -18.56 -15.65 -1.42
C GLY A 80 -19.03 -14.42 -2.20
N ALA A 81 -20.12 -14.59 -2.95
CA ALA A 81 -20.70 -13.54 -3.78
C ALA A 81 -21.23 -12.37 -2.95
N VAL A 82 -21.93 -12.64 -1.84
CA VAL A 82 -22.45 -11.60 -0.93
C VAL A 82 -21.33 -10.80 -0.30
N ALA A 83 -20.27 -11.46 0.18
CA ALA A 83 -19.16 -10.75 0.78
C ALA A 83 -18.38 -9.91 -0.24
N ALA A 84 -18.16 -10.43 -1.45
CA ALA A 84 -17.56 -9.64 -2.54
C ALA A 84 -18.45 -8.43 -2.90
N ALA A 85 -19.76 -8.64 -3.00
CA ALA A 85 -20.73 -7.59 -3.31
C ALA A 85 -20.80 -6.49 -2.24
N VAL A 86 -20.41 -6.77 -0.99
CA VAL A 86 -20.33 -5.77 0.09
C VAL A 86 -18.94 -5.12 0.16
N MET A 87 -17.87 -5.92 0.09
CA MET A 87 -16.51 -5.43 0.28
C MET A 87 -16.01 -4.57 -0.88
N VAL A 88 -16.34 -4.92 -2.12
CA VAL A 88 -15.95 -4.14 -3.31
C VAL A 88 -16.48 -2.70 -3.26
N PRO A 89 -17.78 -2.44 -3.07
CA PRO A 89 -18.28 -1.07 -3.00
C PRO A 89 -17.80 -0.33 -1.74
N LEU A 90 -17.60 -1.01 -0.60
CA LEU A 90 -17.00 -0.39 0.58
C LEU A 90 -15.58 0.10 0.28
N MET A 91 -14.75 -0.72 -0.35
CA MET A 91 -13.39 -0.34 -0.73
C MET A 91 -13.37 0.76 -1.78
N GLY A 92 -14.22 0.65 -2.81
CA GLY A 92 -14.40 1.69 -3.81
C GLY A 92 -14.86 3.02 -3.21
N GLY A 93 -15.78 2.98 -2.23
CA GLY A 93 -16.28 4.16 -1.53
C GLY A 93 -15.19 4.84 -0.68
N VAL A 94 -14.42 4.06 0.08
CA VAL A 94 -13.28 4.60 0.86
C VAL A 94 -12.23 5.22 -0.06
N TRP A 95 -11.92 4.56 -1.17
CA TRP A 95 -11.01 5.10 -2.18
C TRP A 95 -11.54 6.39 -2.79
N GLY A 96 -12.80 6.41 -3.23
CA GLY A 96 -13.43 7.57 -3.86
C GLY A 96 -13.51 8.78 -2.93
N VAL A 97 -13.90 8.58 -1.67
CA VAL A 97 -13.91 9.64 -0.66
C VAL A 97 -12.50 10.17 -0.38
N HIS A 98 -11.50 9.30 -0.36
CA HIS A 98 -10.11 9.73 -0.18
C HIS A 98 -9.61 10.56 -1.36
N GLU A 99 -9.80 10.09 -2.59
CA GLU A 99 -9.43 10.82 -3.81
C GLU A 99 -10.15 12.16 -3.90
N TYR A 100 -11.44 12.21 -3.57
CA TYR A 100 -12.20 13.46 -3.50
C TYR A 100 -11.59 14.44 -2.50
N ARG A 101 -11.28 13.97 -1.28
CA ARG A 101 -10.65 14.80 -0.24
C ARG A 101 -9.24 15.26 -0.62
N LEU A 102 -8.45 14.40 -1.25
CA LEU A 102 -7.12 14.75 -1.75
C LEU A 102 -7.21 15.82 -2.83
N ARG A 103 -8.10 15.67 -3.81
CA ARG A 103 -8.33 16.68 -4.85
C ARG A 103 -8.73 18.02 -4.22
N ARG A 104 -9.69 18.01 -3.30
CA ARG A 104 -10.13 19.22 -2.58
C ARG A 104 -9.00 19.87 -1.78
N PHE A 105 -8.11 19.08 -1.19
CA PHE A 105 -6.98 19.58 -0.42
C PHE A 105 -5.87 20.17 -1.30
N THR A 106 -5.72 19.66 -2.52
CA THR A 106 -4.64 20.02 -3.46
C THR A 106 -5.05 21.04 -4.52
N GLU A 107 -6.33 21.40 -4.60
CA GLU A 107 -6.90 22.31 -5.61
C GLU A 107 -6.22 23.68 -5.65
N ASP A 108 -5.87 24.23 -4.48
CA ASP A 108 -5.27 25.56 -4.34
C ASP A 108 -3.74 25.53 -4.13
N LEU A 109 -3.10 24.37 -4.26
CA LEU A 109 -1.68 24.22 -3.98
C LEU A 109 -0.83 24.35 -5.27
N PRO A 110 0.34 25.00 -5.19
CA PRO A 110 1.27 25.04 -6.32
C PRO A 110 1.71 23.63 -6.68
N VAL A 111 1.72 23.31 -7.97
CA VAL A 111 2.30 22.07 -8.46
C VAL A 111 3.81 22.21 -8.47
N ALA A 112 4.52 21.27 -7.85
CA ALA A 112 5.97 21.21 -7.93
C ALA A 112 6.40 20.65 -9.29
N ASP A 113 7.34 21.33 -9.96
CA ASP A 113 7.92 20.88 -11.24
C ASP A 113 8.77 19.59 -11.10
N GLU A 114 9.12 19.21 -9.87
CA GLU A 114 9.93 18.04 -9.59
C GLU A 114 9.11 16.74 -9.70
N SER A 115 9.56 15.86 -10.58
CA SER A 115 9.06 14.48 -10.60
C SER A 115 9.56 13.73 -9.36
N PHE A 116 8.66 13.03 -8.68
CA PHE A 116 9.03 12.15 -7.57
C PHE A 116 10.00 11.07 -8.04
N SER A 117 11.26 11.15 -7.64
CA SER A 117 12.23 10.10 -7.95
C SER A 117 11.82 8.81 -7.25
N THR A 118 11.22 7.90 -8.02
CA THR A 118 10.75 6.57 -7.57
C THR A 118 11.82 5.82 -6.81
N ARG A 119 13.06 5.89 -7.29
CA ARG A 119 14.22 5.25 -6.66
C ARG A 119 14.57 5.89 -5.32
N ALA A 120 14.61 7.22 -5.24
CA ALA A 120 14.90 7.92 -3.99
C ALA A 120 13.82 7.65 -2.94
N ALA A 121 12.55 7.70 -3.36
CA ALA A 121 11.41 7.36 -2.51
C ALA A 121 11.47 5.92 -2.00
N PHE A 122 11.77 4.98 -2.89
CA PHE A 122 11.92 3.57 -2.54
C PHE A 122 13.05 3.35 -1.51
N CYS A 123 14.21 3.98 -1.72
CA CYS A 123 15.31 3.93 -0.76
C CYS A 123 14.96 4.59 0.58
N ARG A 124 14.24 5.72 0.57
CA ARG A 124 13.76 6.38 1.80
C ARG A 124 12.78 5.48 2.55
N GLN A 125 11.83 4.87 1.86
CA GLN A 125 10.86 3.95 2.44
C GLN A 125 11.55 2.71 3.05
N ALA A 126 12.48 2.07 2.31
CA ALA A 126 13.24 0.93 2.81
C ALA A 126 14.07 1.28 4.06
N ARG A 127 14.59 2.52 4.15
CA ARG A 127 15.32 2.99 5.32
C ARG A 127 14.42 3.21 6.53
N ALA A 128 13.24 3.79 6.31
CA ALA A 128 12.28 4.11 7.36
C ALA A 128 11.62 2.87 7.99
N GLU A 129 11.46 1.78 7.24
CA GLU A 129 10.85 0.55 7.76
C GLU A 129 11.83 -0.27 8.61
N SER A 130 11.39 -0.82 9.75
CA SER A 130 12.27 -1.67 10.57
C SER A 130 12.62 -2.98 9.85
N TRP A 131 13.80 -3.54 10.15
CA TRP A 131 14.22 -4.84 9.61
C TRP A 131 13.18 -5.94 9.87
N ALA A 132 12.62 -5.97 11.07
CA ALA A 132 11.57 -6.92 11.44
C ALA A 132 10.33 -6.77 10.56
N ARG A 133 9.89 -5.55 10.26
CA ARG A 133 8.69 -5.31 9.44
C ARG A 133 8.89 -5.73 7.99
N LEU A 134 10.05 -5.44 7.39
CA LEU A 134 10.37 -5.88 6.03
C LEU A 134 10.33 -7.42 5.93
N TRP A 135 10.94 -8.12 6.89
CA TRP A 135 10.90 -9.59 6.91
C TRP A 135 9.50 -10.16 7.14
N ILE A 136 8.68 -9.55 8.01
CA ILE A 136 7.29 -9.98 8.20
C ILE A 136 6.47 -9.79 6.92
N GLN A 137 6.65 -8.67 6.21
CA GLN A 137 5.96 -8.40 4.95
C GLN A 137 6.40 -9.35 3.83
N GLU A 138 7.70 -9.61 3.73
CA GLU A 138 8.27 -10.59 2.80
C GLU A 138 7.71 -12.00 3.07
N ALA A 139 7.79 -12.46 4.33
CA ALA A 139 7.26 -13.76 4.72
C ALA A 139 5.76 -13.87 4.47
N GLY A 140 5.00 -12.81 4.76
CA GLY A 140 3.57 -12.75 4.47
C GLY A 140 3.29 -12.86 2.97
N ALA A 141 4.00 -12.10 2.14
CA ALA A 141 3.86 -12.15 0.67
C ALA A 141 4.21 -13.55 0.12
N LEU A 142 5.30 -14.16 0.58
CA LEU A 142 5.68 -15.53 0.19
C LEU A 142 4.65 -16.57 0.65
N GLY A 143 4.05 -16.38 1.83
CA GLY A 143 2.93 -17.21 2.29
C GLY A 143 1.73 -17.14 1.37
N PHE A 144 1.36 -15.95 0.89
CA PHE A 144 0.30 -15.78 -0.12
C PHE A 144 0.67 -16.39 -1.47
N VAL A 145 1.92 -16.27 -1.92
CA VAL A 145 2.39 -16.96 -3.13
C VAL A 145 2.25 -18.48 -3.00
N ALA A 146 2.66 -19.06 -1.87
CA ALA A 146 2.52 -20.49 -1.61
C ALA A 146 1.04 -20.91 -1.61
N LEU A 147 0.16 -20.12 -0.99
CA LEU A 147 -1.28 -20.34 -1.02
C LEU A 147 -1.86 -20.25 -2.43
N GLY A 148 -1.46 -19.24 -3.21
CA GLY A 148 -1.88 -19.07 -4.61
C GLY A 148 -1.41 -20.23 -5.49
N ALA A 149 -0.18 -20.72 -5.28
CA ALA A 149 0.34 -21.90 -5.97
C ALA A 149 -0.44 -23.16 -5.58
N TRP A 150 -0.78 -23.32 -4.30
CA TRP A 150 -1.66 -24.40 -3.86
C TRP A 150 -3.03 -24.33 -4.55
N LEU A 151 -3.67 -23.15 -4.60
CA LEU A 151 -4.94 -22.98 -5.33
C LEU A 151 -4.81 -23.31 -6.82
N LEU A 152 -3.69 -22.95 -7.45
CA LEU A 152 -3.43 -23.19 -8.86
C LEU A 152 -3.40 -24.69 -9.20
N PHE A 153 -2.85 -25.53 -8.32
CA PHE A 153 -2.60 -26.95 -8.59
C PHE A 153 -3.51 -27.92 -7.84
N ALA A 154 -4.11 -27.51 -6.71
CA ALA A 154 -4.85 -28.40 -5.82
C ALA A 154 -6.37 -28.19 -5.84
N VAL A 155 -6.87 -27.08 -6.40
CA VAL A 155 -8.30 -26.75 -6.37
C VAL A 155 -8.83 -26.46 -7.78
N GLU A 156 -9.67 -27.36 -8.28
CA GLU A 156 -10.33 -27.21 -9.58
C GLU A 156 -11.31 -26.03 -9.59
N GLY A 157 -11.46 -25.38 -10.75
CA GLY A 157 -12.41 -24.27 -10.95
C GLY A 157 -11.92 -22.88 -10.47
N VAL A 158 -10.83 -22.81 -9.69
CA VAL A 158 -10.29 -21.54 -9.16
C VAL A 158 -8.82 -21.28 -9.55
N ALA A 159 -8.28 -22.03 -10.50
CA ALA A 159 -6.90 -21.92 -10.94
C ALA A 159 -6.51 -20.49 -11.37
N TRP A 160 -7.43 -19.76 -12.04
CA TRP A 160 -7.19 -18.37 -12.44
C TRP A 160 -7.02 -17.41 -11.24
N ILE A 161 -7.71 -17.67 -10.12
CA ILE A 161 -7.55 -16.92 -8.87
C ILE A 161 -6.17 -17.21 -8.28
N GLY A 162 -5.75 -18.48 -8.27
CA GLY A 162 -4.41 -18.90 -7.86
C GLY A 162 -3.32 -18.19 -8.68
N ALA A 163 -3.47 -18.15 -10.00
CA ALA A 163 -2.53 -17.47 -10.89
C ALA A 163 -2.43 -15.96 -10.61
N LEU A 164 -3.57 -15.27 -10.47
CA LEU A 164 -3.59 -13.84 -10.12
C LEU A 164 -2.95 -13.57 -8.76
N ASN A 165 -3.21 -14.43 -7.78
CA ASN A 165 -2.63 -14.34 -6.43
C ASN A 165 -1.10 -14.49 -6.49
N VAL A 166 -0.59 -15.54 -7.14
CA VAL A 166 0.85 -15.76 -7.34
C VAL A 166 1.50 -14.58 -8.05
N ALA A 167 0.90 -14.07 -9.13
CA ALA A 167 1.46 -12.95 -9.88
C ALA A 167 1.52 -11.67 -9.03
N PHE A 168 0.43 -11.32 -8.34
CA PHE A 168 0.34 -10.11 -7.53
C PHE A 168 1.27 -10.17 -6.30
N PHE A 169 1.18 -11.22 -5.49
CA PHE A 169 2.00 -11.35 -4.29
C PHE A 169 3.45 -11.70 -4.59
N GLY A 170 3.73 -12.36 -5.72
CA GLY A 170 5.09 -12.55 -6.22
C GLY A 170 5.76 -11.22 -6.57
N LEU A 171 5.01 -10.30 -7.20
CA LEU A 171 5.49 -8.93 -7.41
C LEU A 171 5.72 -8.21 -6.08
N CYS A 172 4.82 -8.35 -5.10
CA CYS A 172 5.02 -7.77 -3.77
C CYS A 172 6.29 -8.30 -3.07
N ALA A 173 6.52 -9.61 -3.09
CA ALA A 173 7.72 -10.23 -2.53
C ALA A 173 9.00 -9.71 -3.24
N ALA A 174 8.99 -9.63 -4.57
CA ALA A 174 10.12 -9.06 -5.30
C ALA A 174 10.44 -7.61 -4.87
N VAL A 175 9.40 -6.80 -4.63
CA VAL A 175 9.54 -5.41 -4.14
C VAL A 175 10.11 -5.39 -2.71
N PHE A 176 9.60 -6.20 -1.78
CA PHE A 176 10.11 -6.25 -0.41
C PHE A 176 11.53 -6.81 -0.31
N ALA A 177 11.86 -7.86 -1.08
CA ALA A 177 13.22 -8.36 -1.23
C ALA A 177 14.19 -7.27 -1.76
N ALA A 178 13.74 -6.46 -2.72
CA ALA A 178 14.53 -5.32 -3.20
C ALA A 178 14.73 -4.24 -2.11
N GLN A 179 13.73 -3.99 -1.25
CA GLN A 179 13.87 -3.09 -0.09
C GLN A 179 14.88 -3.63 0.93
N ILE A 180 14.80 -4.93 1.24
CA ILE A 180 15.75 -5.64 2.11
C ILE A 180 17.18 -5.50 1.55
N GLY A 181 17.36 -5.77 0.26
CA GLY A 181 18.66 -5.65 -0.40
C GLY A 181 19.20 -4.21 -0.40
N ALA A 182 18.33 -3.22 -0.64
CA ALA A 182 18.71 -1.81 -0.57
C ALA A 182 19.11 -1.38 0.85
N LYS A 183 18.49 -1.96 1.88
CA LYS A 183 18.80 -1.70 3.29
C LYS A 183 20.07 -2.40 3.75
N ALA A 184 20.37 -3.60 3.22
CA ALA A 184 21.55 -4.39 3.56
C ALA A 184 22.86 -3.80 3.02
N ARG A 185 22.81 -3.01 1.93
CA ARG A 185 24.02 -2.47 1.29
C ARG A 185 24.70 -1.44 2.21
N PRO A 186 25.95 -1.69 2.66
CA PRO A 186 26.72 -0.70 3.40
C PRO A 186 26.98 0.52 2.52
N ARG A 187 26.87 1.72 3.12
CA ARG A 187 27.01 3.03 2.46
C ARG A 187 28.23 3.07 1.53
N ARG A 188 28.00 3.15 0.22
CA ARG A 188 28.99 3.60 -0.77
C ARG A 188 28.44 4.78 -1.55
N PHE A 189 28.01 5.83 -0.86
CA PHE A 189 27.80 7.15 -1.47
C PHE A 189 28.06 8.18 -0.37
N SER A 190 29.30 8.69 -0.39
CA SER A 190 29.69 10.02 0.07
C SER A 190 29.09 11.07 -0.85
#